data_AF-B6SNS3-F1
#
_entry.id   AF-B6SNS3-F1
#
_cell.length_a   1.000
_cell.length_b   1.000
_cell.length_c   1.000
_cell.angle_alpha   90.00
_cell.angle_beta   90.00
_cell.angle_gamma   90.00
#
_symmetry.space_group_name_H-M   'P 1'
#
loop_
_entity.id
_entity.type
_entity.pdbx_description
1 polymer ?
#
loop_
_entity_poly.entity_id
_entity_poly.type
_entity_poly.pdbx_seq_one_letter_code
_entity_poly.pdbx_strand_id
1 'polypeptide(L)'
;MAGSPRHLSLFPLRLLLLLPLLAAGKPVLEDGYTVTTFADLNPLPASGPHPYAVLPRSRAGDLLLLDSAGSALYTISLSSSPGEPRRLAGGKRGSGFNDGGPGDAAFDRPRSVAVDAADNVYVADRLHGAVRKVAPSGERTRASPPPCFFCSPVSWIKG
;
A
#
# COMPACT_ATOMS: atom_id res chain seq x y z
N MET A 1 -28.43 21.13 -83.31
CA MET A 1 -28.82 20.22 -82.21
C MET A 1 -27.71 19.18 -82.01
N ALA A 2 -26.84 19.40 -81.03
CA ALA A 2 -25.94 18.41 -80.42
C ALA A 2 -25.42 19.05 -79.12
N GLY A 3 -25.56 18.37 -77.98
CA GLY A 3 -25.35 18.95 -76.65
C GLY A 3 -24.15 18.38 -75.88
N SER A 4 -23.84 19.09 -74.78
CA SER A 4 -22.94 18.77 -73.64
C SER A 4 -21.41 18.90 -73.88
N PRO A 5 -20.57 19.20 -72.85
CA PRO A 5 -20.76 18.81 -71.45
C PRO A 5 -20.73 19.94 -70.40
N ARG A 6 -21.42 19.66 -69.30
CA ARG A 6 -21.58 20.48 -68.09
C ARG A 6 -20.31 20.45 -67.24
N HIS A 7 -19.79 21.62 -66.85
CA HIS A 7 -18.69 21.74 -65.90
C HIS A 7 -19.12 21.25 -64.50
N LEU A 8 -18.55 20.12 -64.07
CA LEU A 8 -18.64 19.60 -62.71
C LEU A 8 -17.88 20.52 -61.76
N SER A 9 -18.63 21.18 -60.88
CA SER A 9 -18.11 22.03 -59.80
C SER A 9 -17.34 21.18 -58.78
N LEU A 10 -16.01 21.36 -58.69
CA LEU A 10 -15.10 20.68 -57.74
C LEU A 10 -15.23 21.20 -56.29
N PHE A 11 -16.43 21.62 -55.88
CA PHE A 11 -16.67 22.33 -54.62
C PHE A 11 -16.97 21.48 -53.36
N PRO A 12 -16.71 20.15 -53.29
CA PRO A 12 -16.61 19.50 -51.99
C PRO A 12 -15.20 18.99 -51.69
N LEU A 13 -14.14 19.52 -52.32
CA LEU A 13 -12.77 19.10 -52.02
C LEU A 13 -12.00 20.06 -51.08
N ARG A 14 -12.71 20.97 -50.40
CA ARG A 14 -12.10 21.94 -49.47
C ARG A 14 -12.60 21.86 -48.03
N LEU A 15 -13.44 20.88 -47.70
CA LEU A 15 -13.89 20.62 -46.33
C LEU A 15 -13.24 19.36 -45.73
N LEU A 16 -12.03 19.01 -46.18
CA LEU A 16 -11.27 17.87 -45.65
C LEU A 16 -9.87 18.31 -45.16
N LEU A 17 -9.74 19.51 -44.57
CA LEU A 17 -8.44 20.04 -44.14
C LEU A 17 -8.42 20.59 -42.70
N LEU A 18 -9.41 20.30 -41.87
CA LEU A 18 -9.39 20.67 -40.44
C LEU A 18 -9.95 19.58 -39.53
N LEU A 19 -9.67 18.30 -39.80
CA LEU A 19 -9.67 17.31 -38.74
C LEU A 19 -8.30 17.41 -38.06
N PRO A 20 -8.16 18.03 -36.87
CA PRO A 20 -6.97 17.79 -36.08
C PRO A 20 -6.99 16.29 -35.81
N LEU A 21 -6.06 15.58 -36.46
CA LEU A 21 -5.79 14.19 -36.21
C LEU A 21 -5.51 14.10 -34.71
N LEU A 22 -6.50 13.66 -33.94
CA LEU A 22 -6.35 13.41 -32.52
C LEU A 22 -5.45 12.18 -32.42
N ALA A 23 -4.14 12.42 -32.57
CA ALA A 23 -3.12 11.42 -32.36
C ALA A 23 -3.20 11.07 -30.87
N ALA A 24 -3.98 10.03 -30.55
CA ALA A 24 -3.88 9.36 -29.27
C ALA A 24 -2.46 8.78 -29.21
N GLY A 25 -1.52 9.55 -28.65
CA GLY A 25 -0.15 9.12 -28.44
C GLY A 25 -0.17 7.85 -27.60
N LYS A 26 0.35 6.75 -28.14
CA LYS A 26 0.58 5.54 -27.34
C LYS A 26 1.61 5.88 -26.28
N PRO A 27 1.43 5.46 -25.01
CA PRO A 27 2.44 5.68 -24.00
C PRO A 27 3.73 4.98 -24.43
N VAL A 28 4.82 5.73 -24.48
CA VAL A 28 6.18 5.19 -24.63
C VAL A 28 6.69 4.91 -23.23
N LEU A 29 7.05 3.66 -22.96
CA LEU A 29 7.60 3.24 -21.67
C LEU A 29 9.11 3.43 -21.68
N GLU A 30 9.69 3.73 -20.51
CA GLU A 30 11.14 3.78 -20.35
C GLU A 30 11.73 2.36 -20.34
N ASP A 31 12.83 2.16 -21.07
CA ASP A 31 13.58 0.92 -21.05
C ASP A 31 14.35 0.77 -19.72
N GLY A 32 14.61 -0.47 -19.29
CA GLY A 32 15.38 -0.78 -18.06
C GLY A 32 14.53 -1.05 -16.82
N TYR A 33 13.20 -0.99 -16.92
CA TYR A 33 12.29 -1.34 -15.83
C TYR A 33 11.65 -2.71 -16.06
N THR A 34 11.64 -3.56 -15.03
CA THR A 34 10.92 -4.83 -15.04
C THR A 34 9.87 -4.82 -13.95
N VAL A 35 8.64 -5.20 -14.29
CA VAL A 35 7.54 -5.35 -13.33
C VAL A 35 7.51 -6.81 -12.89
N THR A 36 7.80 -7.05 -11.62
CA THR A 36 7.61 -8.36 -10.97
C THR A 36 6.62 -8.22 -9.82
N THR A 37 5.89 -9.30 -9.54
CA THR A 37 5.05 -9.35 -8.35
C THR A 37 5.95 -9.42 -7.12
N PHE A 38 5.90 -8.38 -6.29
CA PHE A 38 6.58 -8.40 -5.00
C PHE A 38 5.86 -9.35 -4.04
N ALA A 39 4.61 -9.06 -3.66
CA ALA A 39 3.81 -9.93 -2.80
C ALA A 39 2.43 -10.21 -3.42
N ASP A 40 2.01 -11.47 -3.45
CA ASP A 40 0.64 -11.84 -3.80
C ASP A 40 -0.24 -11.75 -2.56
N LEU A 41 -1.10 -10.73 -2.54
CA LEU A 41 -1.99 -10.40 -1.42
C LEU A 41 -3.36 -11.07 -1.55
N ASN A 42 -3.58 -11.90 -2.57
CA ASN A 42 -4.85 -12.53 -2.88
C ASN A 42 -4.84 -14.07 -2.74
N PRO A 43 -4.49 -14.66 -1.58
CA PRO A 43 -4.74 -16.08 -1.37
C PRO A 43 -6.25 -16.29 -1.17
N LEU A 44 -6.87 -16.98 -2.10
CA LEU A 44 -8.26 -17.42 -1.98
C LEU A 44 -8.45 -18.28 -0.71
N PRO A 45 -9.58 -18.13 0.03
CA PRO A 45 -10.76 -17.36 -0.35
C PRO A 45 -10.84 -15.97 0.30
N ALA A 46 -10.95 -14.95 -0.56
CA ALA A 46 -11.71 -13.69 -0.42
C ALA A 46 -11.54 -12.82 0.85
N SER A 47 -10.51 -13.01 1.67
CA SER A 47 -10.27 -12.23 2.89
C SER A 47 -8.87 -11.62 2.99
N GLY A 48 -8.11 -11.66 1.89
CA GLY A 48 -6.80 -11.01 1.80
C GLY A 48 -6.89 -9.48 1.83
N PRO A 49 -5.80 -8.78 2.18
CA PRO A 49 -5.77 -7.33 2.20
C PRO A 49 -5.96 -6.76 0.79
N HIS A 50 -6.83 -5.76 0.64
CA HIS A 50 -7.03 -5.07 -0.63
C HIS A 50 -6.15 -3.82 -0.69
N PRO A 51 -5.02 -3.85 -1.43
CA PRO A 51 -4.08 -2.75 -1.41
C PRO A 51 -4.70 -1.47 -1.99
N TYR A 52 -4.83 -0.44 -1.18
CA TYR A 52 -5.25 0.90 -1.62
C TYR A 52 -4.06 1.86 -1.73
N ALA A 53 -3.13 1.81 -0.78
CA ALA A 53 -1.90 2.59 -0.81
C ALA A 53 -0.76 1.83 -0.12
N VAL A 54 0.47 2.07 -0.57
CA VAL A 54 1.71 1.55 0.04
C VAL A 54 2.63 2.71 0.42
N LEU A 55 3.29 2.60 1.57
CA LEU A 55 4.30 3.56 2.04
C LEU A 55 5.49 2.84 2.65
N PRO A 56 6.73 3.33 2.43
CA PRO A 56 7.88 2.81 3.14
C PRO A 56 7.85 3.24 4.60
N ARG A 57 8.30 2.36 5.50
CA ARG A 57 8.65 2.68 6.89
C ARG A 57 10.14 2.45 7.06
N SER A 58 10.93 3.46 6.68
CA SER A 58 12.38 3.33 6.50
C SER A 58 13.13 2.87 7.76
N ARG A 59 12.67 3.22 8.97
CA ARG A 59 13.29 2.74 10.21
C ARG A 59 12.94 1.29 10.54
N ALA A 60 11.70 0.87 10.28
CA ALA A 60 11.27 -0.51 10.45
C ALA A 60 11.79 -1.45 9.35
N GLY A 61 12.12 -0.92 8.16
CA GLY A 61 12.56 -1.71 7.01
C GLY A 61 11.43 -2.50 6.35
N ASP A 62 10.19 -2.03 6.49
CA ASP A 62 8.99 -2.66 5.91
C ASP A 62 8.14 -1.69 5.08
N LEU A 63 7.16 -2.23 4.36
CA LEU A 63 6.11 -1.48 3.67
C LEU A 63 4.85 -1.47 4.53
N LEU A 64 4.33 -0.28 4.79
CA LEU A 64 2.98 -0.08 5.28
C LEU A 64 2.00 -0.20 4.12
N LEU A 65 0.99 -1.03 4.27
CA LEU A 65 -0.11 -1.19 3.34
C LEU A 65 -1.41 -0.70 3.99
N LEU A 66 -2.11 0.18 3.27
CA LEU A 66 -3.45 0.62 3.60
C LEU A 66 -4.48 -0.24 2.86
N ASP A 67 -5.31 -0.97 3.60
CA ASP A 67 -6.53 -1.59 3.09
C ASP A 67 -7.75 -0.72 3.48
N SER A 68 -8.18 0.10 2.53
CA SER A 68 -9.35 0.97 2.69
C SER A 68 -10.66 0.18 2.74
N ALA A 69 -10.75 -0.95 2.02
CA ALA A 69 -11.97 -1.76 1.95
C ALA A 69 -12.16 -2.60 3.20
N GLY A 70 -11.07 -3.17 3.72
CA GLY A 70 -11.00 -3.93 4.97
C GLY A 70 -10.88 -3.08 6.24
N SER A 71 -10.77 -1.75 6.11
CA SER A 71 -10.53 -0.83 7.23
C SER A 71 -9.35 -1.27 8.10
N ALA A 72 -8.25 -1.64 7.46
CA ALA A 72 -7.09 -2.25 8.11
C ALA A 72 -5.77 -1.71 7.56
N LEU A 73 -4.75 -1.76 8.40
CA LEU A 73 -3.36 -1.49 8.04
C LEU A 73 -2.56 -2.78 8.15
N TYR A 74 -1.65 -3.00 7.21
CA TYR A 74 -0.75 -4.15 7.20
C TYR A 74 0.71 -3.70 7.03
N THR A 75 1.64 -4.55 7.44
CA THR A 75 3.08 -4.39 7.19
C THR A 75 3.59 -5.58 6.41
N ILE A 76 4.41 -5.33 5.38
CA ILE A 76 5.03 -6.36 4.54
C ILE A 76 6.54 -6.16 4.60
N SER A 77 7.28 -7.20 4.98
CA SER A 77 8.75 -7.13 5.04
C SER A 77 9.34 -6.94 3.64
N LEU A 78 10.38 -6.10 3.54
CA LEU A 78 11.13 -5.86 2.31
C LEU A 78 12.22 -6.91 2.01
N SER A 79 12.30 -7.98 2.81
CA SER A 79 13.25 -9.07 2.59
C SER A 79 13.06 -9.75 1.22
N SER A 80 14.13 -10.38 0.70
CA SER A 80 14.16 -11.06 -0.61
C SER A 80 13.08 -12.13 -0.81
N SER A 81 12.50 -12.63 0.27
CA SER A 81 11.19 -13.28 0.28
C SER A 81 10.21 -12.37 1.03
N PRO A 82 9.22 -11.75 0.37
CA PRO A 82 8.21 -10.97 1.06
C PRO A 82 7.50 -11.87 2.06
N GLY A 83 7.57 -11.51 3.34
CA GLY A 83 6.84 -12.21 4.38
C GLY A 83 5.33 -12.05 4.20
N GLU A 84 4.55 -12.92 4.86
CA GLU A 84 3.10 -12.77 4.92
C GLU A 84 2.71 -11.38 5.47
N PRO A 85 1.71 -10.70 4.89
CA PRO A 85 1.25 -9.40 5.40
C PRO A 85 0.80 -9.50 6.84
N ARG A 86 1.46 -8.76 7.74
CA ARG A 86 1.08 -8.72 9.16
C ARG A 86 0.12 -7.58 9.41
N ARG A 87 -1.04 -7.84 10.02
CA ARG A 87 -1.99 -6.78 10.39
C ARG A 87 -1.39 -5.89 11.48
N LEU A 88 -1.26 -4.60 11.19
CA LEU A 88 -0.72 -3.59 12.11
C LEU A 88 -1.80 -2.97 12.98
N ALA A 89 -2.97 -2.65 12.41
CA ALA A 89 -4.11 -2.11 13.16
C ALA A 89 -5.41 -2.28 12.36
N GLY A 90 -6.55 -2.28 13.06
CA GLY A 90 -7.87 -2.31 12.45
C GLY A 90 -8.34 -3.71 12.05
N GLY A 91 -9.24 -3.76 11.06
CA GLY A 91 -9.88 -4.98 10.58
C GLY A 91 -11.30 -5.20 11.10
N LYS A 92 -11.80 -4.34 12.00
CA LYS A 92 -13.22 -4.26 12.35
C LYS A 92 -13.86 -3.12 11.60
N ARG A 93 -14.60 -3.45 10.54
CA ARG A 93 -15.50 -2.51 9.85
C ARG A 93 -16.75 -2.36 10.70
N GLY A 94 -17.12 -1.15 11.12
CA GLY A 94 -18.32 -0.97 11.92
C GLY A 94 -18.55 0.45 12.37
N SER A 95 -19.78 0.74 12.77
CA SER A 95 -20.32 2.07 13.14
C SER A 95 -19.85 2.58 14.51
N GLY A 96 -18.57 2.41 14.84
CA GLY A 96 -18.03 2.75 16.15
C GLY A 96 -16.67 3.42 16.05
N PHE A 97 -16.53 4.56 16.73
CA PHE A 97 -15.27 5.27 16.91
C PHE A 97 -14.58 4.74 18.17
N ASN A 98 -13.80 3.68 18.02
CA ASN A 98 -13.06 3.08 19.14
C ASN A 98 -11.57 3.25 18.94
N ASP A 99 -10.92 3.93 19.89
CA ASP A 99 -9.48 3.85 20.12
C ASP A 99 -9.15 2.61 20.96
N GLY A 100 -7.89 2.17 20.91
CA GLY A 100 -7.44 1.01 21.65
C GLY A 100 -6.17 0.42 21.06
N GLY A 101 -5.86 -0.82 21.46
CA GLY A 101 -4.75 -1.55 20.86
C GLY A 101 -4.97 -1.83 19.36
N PRO A 102 -3.93 -2.29 18.65
CA PRO A 102 -3.98 -2.68 17.24
C PRO A 102 -5.23 -3.45 16.79
N GLY A 103 -5.73 -4.39 17.59
CA GLY A 103 -6.90 -5.22 17.25
C GLY A 103 -8.26 -4.63 17.64
N ASP A 104 -8.26 -3.56 18.43
CA ASP A 104 -9.47 -2.94 18.98
C ASP A 104 -9.80 -1.62 18.31
N ALA A 105 -8.78 -0.94 17.77
CA ALA A 105 -8.96 0.26 16.96
C ALA A 105 -9.89 -0.05 15.78
N ALA A 106 -10.97 0.73 15.64
CA ALA A 106 -11.91 0.64 14.53
C ALA A 106 -11.70 1.83 13.57
N PHE A 107 -11.47 1.53 12.30
CA PHE A 107 -11.39 2.51 11.21
C PHE A 107 -12.59 2.36 10.28
N ASP A 108 -12.98 3.42 9.58
CA ASP A 108 -14.03 3.36 8.57
C ASP A 108 -13.63 4.06 7.25
N ARG A 109 -13.32 3.22 6.26
CA ARG A 109 -12.82 3.59 4.92
C ARG A 109 -11.70 4.64 4.97
N PRO A 110 -10.57 4.33 5.64
CA PRO A 110 -9.42 5.22 5.63
C PRO A 110 -8.93 5.48 4.20
N ARG A 111 -8.49 6.71 3.90
CA ARG A 111 -8.12 7.12 2.52
C ARG A 111 -6.67 7.46 2.32
N SER A 112 -5.95 7.77 3.39
CA SER A 112 -4.57 8.19 3.32
C SER A 112 -3.85 7.79 4.60
N VAL A 113 -2.55 7.57 4.46
CA VAL A 113 -1.63 7.28 5.54
C VAL A 113 -0.40 8.18 5.39
N ALA A 114 0.26 8.49 6.50
CA ALA A 114 1.55 9.15 6.54
C ALA A 114 2.38 8.56 7.69
N VAL A 115 3.70 8.53 7.53
CA VAL A 115 4.62 8.00 8.55
C VAL A 115 5.54 9.13 8.97
N ASP A 116 5.65 9.40 10.27
CA ASP A 116 6.57 10.41 10.79
C ASP A 116 7.98 9.83 11.03
N ALA A 117 8.90 10.72 11.41
CA ALA A 117 10.25 10.33 11.75
C ALA A 117 10.35 9.46 13.00
N ALA A 118 9.30 9.25 13.80
CA ALA A 118 9.31 8.33 14.94
C ALA A 118 8.58 7.01 14.62
N ASP A 119 8.33 6.72 13.34
CA ASP A 119 7.55 5.57 12.86
C ASP A 119 6.09 5.54 13.35
N ASN A 120 5.55 6.67 13.81
CA ASN A 120 4.12 6.78 14.03
C ASN A 120 3.40 6.86 12.68
N VAL A 121 2.33 6.10 12.56
CA VAL A 121 1.46 6.10 11.38
C VAL A 121 0.25 6.96 11.65
N TYR A 122 0.03 7.97 10.82
CA TYR A 122 -1.14 8.84 10.83
C TYR A 122 -2.10 8.38 9.74
N VAL A 123 -3.37 8.22 10.07
CA VAL A 123 -4.40 7.64 9.19
C VAL A 123 -5.55 8.62 9.03
N ALA A 124 -5.89 8.96 7.81
CA ALA A 124 -7.09 9.74 7.51
C ALA A 124 -8.31 8.82 7.48
N ASP A 125 -9.02 8.74 8.61
CA ASP A 125 -10.21 7.91 8.84
C ASP A 125 -11.47 8.64 8.32
N ARG A 126 -11.75 8.45 7.03
CA ARG A 126 -12.64 9.33 6.26
C ARG A 126 -14.07 9.35 6.81
N LEU A 127 -14.66 8.19 7.08
CA LEU A 127 -16.08 8.15 7.47
C LEU A 127 -16.29 8.46 8.94
N HIS A 128 -15.27 8.28 9.79
CA HIS A 128 -15.27 8.84 11.14
C HIS A 128 -14.88 10.32 11.20
N GLY A 129 -14.40 10.92 10.10
CA GLY A 129 -14.00 12.33 10.06
C GLY A 129 -12.79 12.65 10.94
N ALA A 130 -11.89 11.68 11.15
CA ALA A 130 -10.79 11.80 12.11
C ALA A 130 -9.42 11.54 11.49
N VAL A 131 -8.38 12.10 12.11
CA VAL A 131 -6.99 11.68 11.89
C VAL A 131 -6.57 10.82 13.07
N ARG A 132 -6.27 9.55 12.80
CA ARG A 132 -5.91 8.56 13.83
C ARG A 132 -4.40 8.38 13.86
N LYS A 133 -3.82 8.18 15.04
CA LYS A 133 -2.39 7.89 15.21
C LYS A 133 -2.22 6.46 15.69
N VAL A 134 -1.45 5.67 14.95
CA VAL A 134 -0.95 4.36 15.35
C VAL A 134 0.52 4.54 15.70
N ALA A 135 0.81 4.60 17.00
CA ALA A 135 2.18 4.59 17.47
C ALA A 135 2.74 3.16 17.39
N PRO A 136 4.04 2.98 17.09
CA PRO A 136 4.68 1.69 17.33
C PRO A 136 4.49 1.37 18.82
N SER A 137 3.74 0.31 19.13
CA SER A 137 3.79 -0.25 20.48
C SER A 137 5.26 -0.55 20.70
N GLY A 138 5.87 -0.02 21.76
CA GLY A 138 7.25 -0.34 22.14
C GLY A 138 7.41 -1.80 22.57
N GLU A 139 6.81 -2.75 21.85
CA GLU A 139 6.88 -4.18 22.07
C GLU A 139 8.26 -4.69 21.65
N ARG A 140 9.17 -4.49 22.61
CA ARG A 140 9.85 -5.60 23.28
C ARG A 140 10.66 -6.44 22.31
N THR A 141 11.87 -5.96 22.06
CA THR A 141 13.04 -6.84 22.06
C THR A 141 12.77 -7.95 23.06
N ARG A 142 12.75 -9.19 22.58
CA ARG A 142 12.89 -10.37 23.42
C ARG A 142 14.11 -10.09 24.29
N ALA A 143 13.88 -9.60 25.51
CA ALA A 143 14.84 -9.72 26.57
C ALA A 143 14.91 -11.24 26.81
N SER A 144 15.67 -11.91 25.95
CA SER A 144 16.43 -13.04 26.43
C SER A 144 17.10 -12.52 27.68
N PRO A 145 16.92 -13.15 28.85
CA PRO A 145 17.88 -12.89 29.92
C PRO A 145 19.28 -13.01 29.29
N PRO A 146 20.25 -12.18 29.68
CA PRO A 146 21.61 -12.34 29.18
C PRO A 146 21.96 -13.83 29.32
N PRO A 147 22.55 -14.47 28.29
CA PRO A 147 22.97 -15.85 28.44
C PRO A 147 23.80 -15.88 29.71
N CYS A 148 23.34 -16.64 30.73
CA CYS A 148 24.05 -16.82 31.98
C CYS A 148 25.36 -17.53 31.64
N PHE A 149 26.34 -16.76 31.17
CA PHE A 149 27.71 -17.19 31.03
C PHE A 149 28.29 -17.17 32.44
N PHE A 150 28.54 -18.39 32.92
CA PHE A 150 29.36 -18.70 34.09
C PHE A 150 28.80 -18.36 35.47
N CYS A 151 28.34 -19.39 36.17
CA CYS A 151 29.09 -19.81 37.36
C CYS A 151 28.88 -21.32 37.62
N SER A 152 29.79 -22.12 37.11
CA SER A 152 30.34 -23.22 37.88
C SER A 152 31.85 -23.08 37.71
N PRO A 153 32.65 -23.25 38.77
CA PRO A 153 32.84 -24.63 39.20
C PRO A 153 33.18 -24.87 40.68
N VAL A 154 33.17 -26.15 41.03
CA VAL A 154 34.03 -26.83 42.01
C VAL A 154 33.65 -26.73 43.50
N SER A 155 33.11 -27.85 43.96
CA SER A 155 33.27 -28.44 45.30
C SER A 155 34.66 -28.19 45.90
N TRP A 156 34.72 -27.63 47.10
CA TRP A 156 35.78 -27.96 48.05
C TRP A 156 35.20 -28.44 49.37
N ILE A 157 35.82 -29.53 49.81
CA ILE A 157 35.58 -30.39 50.96
C ILE A 157 36.13 -29.73 52.25
N LYS A 158 35.51 -30.12 53.38
CA LYS A 158 35.99 -30.13 54.79
C LYS A 158 35.85 -28.88 55.66
N GLY A 159 35.37 -29.15 56.87
CA GLY A 159 35.24 -28.30 58.04
C GLY A 159 34.25 -28.95 59.00
#